data_AF-A0AAW8WC12-F1
#
_entry.id   AF-A0AAW8WC12-F1
#
_cell.length_a   1.000
_cell.length_b   1.000
_cell.length_c   1.000
_cell.angle_alpha   90.00
_cell.angle_beta   90.00
_cell.angle_gamma   90.00
#
_symmetry.space_group_name_H-M   'P 1'
#
loop_
_entity.id
_entity.type
_entity.pdbx_description
1 polymer ?
#
loop_
_entity_poly.entity_id
_entity_poly.type
_entity_poly.pdbx_seq_one_letter_code
_entity_poly.pdbx_strand_id
1 'polypeptide(L)'
;MSSQVISIITTLAIVTAFFDLVIMLVILILLQSIKPTCSIFNIKRKLITIMKYLREPLKHDHTARKHFILGLVTSYATIVCMFLQLSTVADNYPVSLAVLICVFCLLTWRFSRAIDLIRNYWEQPAHSHPEFELASEKIFWLRGLIFKSALVIGMILSILIAVGTIYFGI
;
A
#
# COMPACT_ATOMS: atom_id res chain seq x y z
N MET A 1 30.93 -19.42 -6.08
CA MET A 1 30.72 -17.96 -6.06
C MET A 1 31.38 -17.40 -4.81
N SER A 2 32.20 -16.36 -4.92
CA SER A 2 32.80 -15.72 -3.73
C SER A 2 31.74 -14.96 -2.94
N SER A 3 31.92 -14.81 -1.62
CA SER A 3 30.97 -14.10 -0.74
C SER A 3 30.71 -12.66 -1.20
N GLN A 4 31.73 -12.02 -1.81
CA GLN A 4 31.62 -10.69 -2.39
C GLN A 4 30.63 -10.62 -3.56
N VAL A 5 30.61 -11.61 -4.45
CA VAL A 5 29.68 -11.64 -5.59
C VAL A 5 28.24 -11.77 -5.08
N ILE A 6 28.02 -12.59 -4.04
CA ILE A 6 26.67 -12.76 -3.46
C ILE A 6 26.22 -11.46 -2.77
N SER A 7 27.09 -10.81 -1.99
CA SER A 7 26.82 -9.52 -1.35
C SER A 7 26.44 -8.43 -2.37
N ILE A 8 27.18 -8.33 -3.48
CA ILE A 8 26.87 -7.38 -4.57
C ILE A 8 25.49 -7.65 -5.17
N ILE A 9 25.17 -8.92 -5.46
CA ILE A 9 23.86 -9.31 -6.01
C ILE A 9 22.73 -9.00 -5.02
N THR A 10 22.92 -9.28 -3.73
CA THR A 10 21.94 -8.97 -2.69
C THR A 10 21.69 -7.47 -2.57
N THR A 11 22.75 -6.66 -2.52
CA THR A 11 22.63 -5.20 -2.47
C THR A 11 21.94 -4.64 -3.72
N LEU A 12 22.29 -5.14 -4.92
CA LEU A 12 21.63 -4.73 -6.15
C LEU A 12 20.13 -5.07 -6.12
N ALA A 13 19.76 -6.27 -5.65
CA ALA A 13 18.37 -6.69 -5.52
C ALA A 13 17.58 -5.81 -4.54
N ILE A 14 18.19 -5.42 -3.40
CA ILE A 14 17.60 -4.48 -2.44
C ILE A 14 17.33 -3.14 -3.11
N VAL A 15 18.32 -2.58 -3.81
CA VAL A 15 18.20 -1.29 -4.50
C VAL A 15 17.11 -1.33 -5.58
N THR A 16 17.09 -2.38 -6.41
CA THR A 16 16.05 -2.55 -7.44
C THR A 16 14.66 -2.67 -6.84
N ALA A 17 14.47 -3.52 -5.82
CA ALA A 17 13.19 -3.67 -5.16
C ALA A 17 12.71 -2.37 -4.50
N PHE A 18 13.63 -1.56 -3.96
CA PHE A 18 13.30 -0.24 -3.42
C PHE A 18 12.84 0.73 -4.53
N PHE A 19 13.54 0.80 -5.66
CA PHE A 19 13.13 1.63 -6.79
C PHE A 19 11.77 1.21 -7.35
N ASP A 20 11.54 -0.09 -7.52
CA ASP A 20 10.26 -0.61 -8.00
C ASP A 20 9.12 -0.24 -7.04
N LEU A 21 9.36 -0.34 -5.72
CA LEU A 21 8.38 0.07 -4.71
C LEU A 21 8.03 1.56 -4.84
N VAL A 22 9.04 2.43 -4.98
CA VAL A 22 8.84 3.87 -5.17
C VAL A 22 8.04 4.15 -6.44
N ILE A 23 8.39 3.52 -7.56
CA ILE A 23 7.68 3.68 -8.84
C ILE A 23 6.22 3.25 -8.69
N MET A 24 5.94 2.11 -8.06
CA MET A 24 4.57 1.64 -7.83
C MET A 24 3.76 2.61 -6.96
N LEU A 25 4.38 3.18 -5.91
CA LEU A 25 3.73 4.20 -5.08
C LEU A 25 3.39 5.47 -5.86
N VAL A 26 4.29 5.94 -6.73
CA VAL A 26 4.02 7.08 -7.62
C VAL A 26 2.86 6.77 -8.56
N ILE A 27 2.84 5.59 -9.18
CA ILE A 27 1.75 5.18 -10.07
C ILE A 27 0.41 5.13 -9.31
N LEU A 28 0.39 4.65 -8.06
CA LEU A 28 -0.83 4.62 -7.23
C LEU A 28 -1.36 6.01 -6.89
N ILE A 29 -0.48 7.00 -6.73
CA ILE A 29 -0.85 8.41 -6.52
C ILE A 29 -1.48 8.98 -7.80
N LEU A 30 -0.91 8.65 -8.96
CA LEU A 30 -1.40 9.13 -10.27
C LEU A 30 -2.71 8.47 -10.71
N LEU A 31 -2.88 7.16 -10.47
CA LEU A 31 -4.08 6.40 -10.84
C LEU A 31 -5.23 6.64 -9.85
N GLN A 32 -5.87 7.81 -9.91
CA GLN A 32 -6.94 8.18 -8.98
C GLN A 32 -8.19 7.30 -9.13
N SER A 33 -8.74 6.82 -8.01
CA SER A 33 -9.99 6.03 -7.97
C SER A 33 -11.25 6.85 -8.27
N ILE A 34 -11.19 8.16 -8.05
CA ILE A 34 -12.25 9.12 -8.35
C ILE A 34 -11.66 10.34 -9.02
N LYS A 35 -12.42 10.96 -9.92
CA LYS A 35 -12.11 12.26 -10.52
C LYS A 35 -13.14 13.27 -10.03
N PRO A 36 -12.78 14.21 -9.14
CA PRO A 36 -13.70 15.27 -8.72
C PRO A 36 -14.11 16.12 -9.94
N THR A 37 -15.39 16.42 -10.09
CA THR A 37 -15.91 17.26 -11.20
C THR A 37 -15.59 18.76 -11.02
N CYS A 38 -14.96 19.11 -9.90
CA CYS A 38 -14.63 20.48 -9.54
C CYS A 38 -13.32 20.96 -10.19
N SER A 39 -13.18 22.28 -10.36
CA SER A 39 -11.96 22.92 -10.90
C SER A 39 -10.68 22.43 -10.21
N ILE A 40 -9.61 22.30 -11.00
CA ILE A 40 -8.32 21.75 -10.58
C ILE A 40 -7.72 22.55 -9.40
N PHE A 41 -7.97 23.85 -9.32
CA PHE A 41 -7.44 24.76 -8.30
C PHE A 41 -8.21 24.73 -6.97
N ASN A 42 -9.37 24.07 -6.90
CA ASN A 42 -10.19 24.06 -5.67
C ASN A 42 -9.86 22.87 -4.76
N ILE A 43 -8.70 22.95 -4.11
CA ILE A 43 -8.15 21.88 -3.24
C ILE A 43 -9.13 21.53 -2.11
N LYS A 44 -9.74 22.53 -1.46
CA LYS A 44 -10.70 22.31 -0.38
C LYS A 44 -11.86 21.42 -0.84
N ARG A 45 -12.42 21.70 -2.02
CA ARG A 45 -13.54 20.93 -2.56
C ARG A 45 -13.14 19.51 -2.94
N LYS A 46 -11.95 19.32 -3.53
CA LYS A 46 -11.41 17.98 -3.81
C LYS A 46 -11.27 17.14 -2.54
N LEU A 47 -10.77 17.73 -1.46
CA LEU A 47 -10.57 17.04 -0.18
C LEU A 47 -11.92 16.63 0.45
N ILE A 48 -12.93 17.50 0.38
CA ILE A 48 -14.30 17.19 0.80
C ILE A 48 -14.88 16.04 -0.02
N THR A 49 -14.72 16.05 -1.35
CA THR A 49 -15.20 14.99 -2.24
C THR A 49 -14.54 13.65 -1.95
N ILE A 50 -13.21 13.63 -1.75
CA ILE A 50 -12.47 12.42 -1.35
C ILE A 50 -12.96 11.90 0.00
N MET A 51 -13.12 12.79 0.99
CA MET A 51 -13.66 12.41 2.29
C MET A 51 -15.08 11.86 2.18
N LYS A 52 -15.94 12.43 1.31
CA LYS A 52 -17.28 11.92 1.07
C LYS A 52 -17.25 10.53 0.44
N TYR A 53 -16.46 10.34 -0.62
CA TYR A 53 -16.25 9.05 -1.28
C TYR A 53 -15.86 7.96 -0.29
N LEU A 54 -14.94 8.27 0.64
CA LEU A 54 -14.50 7.33 1.66
C LEU A 54 -15.52 7.15 2.78
N ARG A 55 -16.11 8.23 3.30
CA ARG A 55 -16.86 8.20 4.56
C ARG A 55 -18.30 7.75 4.40
N GLU A 56 -18.95 8.04 3.28
CA GLU A 56 -20.36 7.69 3.06
C GLU A 56 -20.61 6.17 3.12
N PRO A 57 -19.86 5.32 2.38
CA PRO A 57 -20.03 3.86 2.43
C PRO A 57 -19.80 3.30 3.84
N LEU A 58 -18.82 3.86 4.56
CA LEU A 58 -18.42 3.40 5.90
C LEU A 58 -19.45 3.74 6.99
N LYS A 59 -20.39 4.65 6.73
CA LYS A 59 -21.53 4.92 7.64
C LYS A 59 -22.60 3.83 7.53
N HIS A 60 -22.74 3.22 6.35
CA HIS A 60 -23.84 2.31 6.04
C HIS A 60 -23.44 0.84 6.11
N ASP A 61 -22.16 0.52 5.88
CA ASP A 61 -21.63 -0.85 5.99
C ASP A 61 -20.58 -0.98 7.11
N HIS A 62 -20.97 -1.65 8.20
CA HIS A 62 -20.10 -1.93 9.34
C HIS A 62 -18.91 -2.84 8.97
N THR A 63 -19.10 -3.74 8.00
CA THR A 63 -18.05 -4.64 7.51
C THR A 63 -17.01 -3.86 6.72
N ALA A 64 -17.45 -2.99 5.80
CA ALA A 64 -16.56 -2.09 5.07
C ALA A 64 -15.78 -1.18 6.03
N ARG A 65 -16.45 -0.61 7.04
CA ARG A 65 -15.81 0.20 8.08
C ARG A 65 -14.73 -0.56 8.84
N LYS A 66 -15.02 -1.77 9.29
CA LYS A 66 -14.05 -2.61 10.01
C LYS A 66 -12.84 -2.93 9.14
N HIS A 67 -13.05 -3.36 7.91
CA HIS A 67 -11.95 -3.69 6.98
C HIS A 67 -11.12 -2.44 6.65
N PHE A 68 -11.75 -1.28 6.45
CA PHE A 68 -11.04 -0.04 6.16
C PHE A 68 -10.13 0.39 7.32
N ILE A 69 -10.65 0.40 8.56
CA ILE A 69 -9.88 0.76 9.75
C ILE A 69 -8.72 -0.22 9.95
N LEU A 70 -8.99 -1.53 9.87
CA LEU A 70 -7.95 -2.55 10.02
C LEU A 70 -6.87 -2.43 8.94
N GLY A 71 -7.25 -2.18 7.68
CA GLY A 71 -6.30 -1.96 6.60
C GLY A 71 -5.42 -0.71 6.80
N LEU A 72 -5.99 0.35 7.38
CA LEU A 72 -5.25 1.58 7.70
C LEU A 72 -4.26 1.32 8.84
N VAL A 73 -4.69 0.64 9.90
CA VAL A 73 -3.81 0.27 11.03
C VAL A 73 -2.68 -0.65 10.58
N THR A 74 -2.97 -1.68 9.79
CA THR A 74 -1.94 -2.64 9.36
C THR A 74 -0.95 -2.01 8.38
N SER A 75 -1.40 -1.13 7.49
CA SER A 75 -0.50 -0.41 6.58
C SER A 75 0.42 0.55 7.32
N TYR A 76 -0.09 1.26 8.34
CA TYR A 76 0.75 2.10 9.19
C TYR A 76 1.76 1.26 9.99
N ALA A 77 1.34 0.13 10.54
CA ALA A 77 2.22 -0.80 11.24
C ALA A 77 3.34 -1.33 10.33
N THR A 78 3.03 -1.71 9.08
CA THR A 78 4.03 -2.10 8.08
C THR A 78 5.07 -0.99 7.88
N ILE A 79 4.64 0.25 7.69
CA ILE A 79 5.54 1.40 7.46
C ILE A 79 6.46 1.60 8.68
N VAL A 80 5.89 1.61 9.89
CA VAL A 80 6.67 1.77 11.13
C VAL A 80 7.70 0.65 11.29
N CYS A 81 7.28 -0.61 11.08
CA CYS A 81 8.20 -1.75 11.14
C CYS A 81 9.32 -1.67 10.10
N MET A 82 9.03 -1.16 8.90
CA MET A 82 10.04 -0.98 7.84
C MET A 82 11.06 0.11 8.20
N PHE A 83 10.62 1.24 8.75
CA PHE A 83 11.53 2.26 9.29
C PHE A 83 12.38 1.73 10.45
N LEU A 84 11.78 0.95 11.34
CA LEU A 84 12.52 0.29 12.42
C LEU A 84 13.56 -0.68 11.85
N GLN A 85 13.19 -1.51 10.87
CA GLN A 85 14.12 -2.46 10.25
C GLN A 85 15.33 -1.75 9.64
N LEU A 86 15.12 -0.62 8.97
CA LEU A 86 16.20 0.19 8.39
C LEU A 86 17.08 0.88 9.45
N SER A 87 16.51 1.29 10.59
CA SER A 87 17.24 1.99 11.66
C SER A 87 17.99 1.05 12.60
N THR A 88 17.52 -0.20 12.76
CA THR A 88 18.13 -1.21 13.63
C THR A 88 18.82 -2.33 12.83
N VAL A 89 19.18 -2.06 11.57
CA VAL A 89 19.87 -3.05 10.71
C VAL A 89 21.17 -3.55 11.36
N ALA A 90 21.84 -2.72 12.15
CA ALA A 90 23.06 -3.08 12.88
C ALA A 90 22.82 -3.83 14.21
N ASP A 91 21.60 -3.85 14.75
CA ASP A 91 21.32 -4.21 16.16
C ASP A 91 20.67 -5.59 16.36
N ASN A 92 20.91 -6.56 15.45
CA ASN A 92 20.45 -7.96 15.55
C ASN A 92 18.91 -8.22 15.53
N TYR A 93 18.06 -7.21 15.30
CA TYR A 93 16.59 -7.40 15.17
C TYR A 93 16.02 -7.51 13.73
N PRO A 94 16.79 -7.70 12.65
CA PRO A 94 16.24 -7.57 11.29
C PRO A 94 15.26 -8.70 10.94
N VAL A 95 15.38 -9.88 11.57
CA VAL A 95 14.54 -11.05 11.30
C VAL A 95 13.13 -10.90 11.89
N SER A 96 13.03 -10.55 13.18
CA SER A 96 11.73 -10.38 13.84
C SER A 96 10.93 -9.25 13.18
N LEU A 97 11.61 -8.16 12.80
CA LEU A 97 10.99 -7.06 12.06
C LEU A 97 10.54 -7.48 10.66
N ALA A 98 11.33 -8.30 9.94
CA ALA A 98 10.92 -8.83 8.64
C ALA A 98 9.66 -9.69 8.73
N VAL A 99 9.57 -10.57 9.73
CA VAL A 99 8.38 -11.40 9.97
C VAL A 99 7.16 -10.51 10.24
N LEU A 100 7.28 -9.50 11.09
CA LEU A 100 6.20 -8.56 11.38
C LEU A 100 5.75 -7.80 10.13
N ILE A 101 6.69 -7.32 9.30
CA ILE A 101 6.40 -6.67 8.03
C ILE A 101 5.59 -7.60 7.12
N CYS A 102 6.02 -8.85 6.95
CA CYS A 102 5.27 -9.84 6.18
C CYS A 102 3.85 -10.06 6.70
N VAL A 103 3.69 -10.22 8.01
CA VAL A 103 2.37 -10.40 8.64
C VAL A 103 1.48 -9.17 8.38
N PHE A 104 1.99 -7.96 8.61
CA PHE A 104 1.21 -6.75 8.39
C PHE A 104 0.92 -6.49 6.90
N CYS A 105 1.81 -6.86 5.99
CA CYS A 105 1.56 -6.82 4.54
C CYS A 105 0.42 -7.77 4.14
N LEU A 106 0.42 -9.01 4.65
CA LEU A 106 -0.65 -9.98 4.40
C LEU A 106 -1.99 -9.53 4.99
N LEU A 107 -1.99 -8.96 6.18
CA LEU A 107 -3.18 -8.37 6.78
C LEU A 107 -3.68 -7.17 5.96
N THR A 108 -2.79 -6.28 5.53
CA THR A 108 -3.12 -5.14 4.67
C THR A 108 -3.71 -5.61 3.34
N TRP A 109 -3.14 -6.65 2.74
CA TRP A 109 -3.71 -7.29 1.55
C TRP A 109 -5.12 -7.79 1.83
N ARG A 110 -5.34 -8.51 2.94
CA ARG A 110 -6.65 -9.06 3.30
C ARG A 110 -7.70 -7.97 3.52
N PHE A 111 -7.31 -6.87 4.15
CA PHE A 111 -8.18 -5.74 4.49
C PHE A 111 -8.36 -4.73 3.35
N SER A 112 -7.49 -4.75 2.33
CA SER A 112 -7.65 -3.95 1.11
C SER A 112 -8.97 -4.21 0.36
N ARG A 113 -9.63 -5.35 0.64
CA ARG A 113 -11.01 -5.63 0.18
C ARG A 113 -12.02 -4.56 0.60
N ALA A 114 -11.73 -3.73 1.61
CA ALA A 114 -12.54 -2.57 1.94
C ALA A 114 -12.73 -1.63 0.75
N ILE A 115 -11.72 -1.52 -0.11
CA ILE A 115 -11.73 -0.68 -1.30
C ILE A 115 -12.77 -1.20 -2.31
N ASP A 116 -12.87 -2.52 -2.46
CA ASP A 116 -13.88 -3.17 -3.30
C ASP A 116 -15.30 -2.89 -2.77
N LEU A 117 -15.50 -3.01 -1.45
CA LEU A 117 -16.79 -2.70 -0.80
C LEU A 117 -17.19 -1.22 -0.97
N ILE A 118 -16.22 -0.30 -0.86
CA ILE A 118 -16.43 1.13 -1.10
C ILE A 118 -16.86 1.37 -2.54
N ARG A 119 -16.20 0.73 -3.52
CA ARG A 119 -16.56 0.87 -4.94
C ARG A 119 -17.97 0.33 -5.22
N ASN A 120 -18.28 -0.86 -4.72
CA ASN A 120 -19.58 -1.51 -4.92
C ASN A 120 -20.73 -0.65 -4.38
N TYR A 121 -20.53 0.10 -3.30
CA TYR A 121 -21.52 1.05 -2.79
C TYR A 121 -21.82 2.15 -3.83
N TRP A 122 -20.79 2.75 -4.42
CA TRP A 122 -20.98 3.86 -5.37
C TRP A 122 -21.47 3.41 -6.75
N GLU A 123 -21.26 2.15 -7.13
CA GLU A 123 -21.81 1.60 -8.38
C GLU A 123 -23.32 1.31 -8.31
N GLN A 124 -23.93 1.34 -7.12
CA GLN A 124 -25.37 1.12 -6.99
C GLN A 124 -26.18 2.31 -7.54
N PRO A 125 -27.23 2.07 -8.35
CA PRO A 125 -28.05 3.13 -8.94
C PRO A 125 -28.69 4.09 -7.91
N ALA A 126 -28.91 3.61 -6.68
CA ALA A 126 -29.49 4.38 -5.59
C ALA A 126 -28.54 5.47 -5.03
N HIS A 127 -27.23 5.38 -5.32
CA HIS A 127 -26.22 6.26 -4.75
C HIS A 127 -25.67 7.22 -5.81
N SER A 128 -26.45 8.25 -6.15
CA SER A 128 -26.03 9.28 -7.09
C SER A 128 -24.87 10.12 -6.54
N HIS A 129 -23.89 10.42 -7.39
CA HIS A 129 -22.67 11.11 -6.99
C HIS A 129 -22.25 12.16 -8.05
N PRO A 130 -22.98 13.28 -8.18
CA PRO A 130 -22.67 14.32 -9.18
C PRO A 130 -21.34 15.07 -8.92
N GLU A 131 -20.79 14.91 -7.72
CA GLU A 131 -19.57 15.60 -7.28
C GLU A 131 -18.27 14.96 -7.78
N PHE A 132 -18.32 13.72 -8.28
CA PHE A 132 -17.15 13.00 -8.79
C PHE A 132 -17.55 11.94 -9.82
N GLU A 133 -16.62 11.61 -10.69
CA GLU A 133 -16.73 10.44 -11.56
C GLU A 133 -15.93 9.29 -10.96
N LEU A 134 -16.50 8.09 -10.96
CA LEU A 134 -15.77 6.87 -10.62
C LEU A 134 -14.78 6.53 -11.74
N ALA A 135 -13.58 6.09 -11.36
CA ALA A 135 -12.65 5.52 -12.32
C ALA A 135 -13.26 4.26 -12.99
N SER A 136 -12.93 4.07 -14.27
CA SER A 136 -13.34 2.86 -14.99
C SER A 136 -12.90 1.60 -14.24
N GLU A 137 -13.67 0.53 -14.39
CA GLU A 137 -13.38 -0.75 -13.74
C GLU A 137 -11.96 -1.23 -14.02
N LYS A 138 -11.48 -1.08 -15.26
CA LYS A 138 -10.10 -1.40 -15.67
C LYS A 138 -9.04 -0.64 -14.86
N ILE A 139 -9.22 0.67 -14.66
CA ILE A 139 -8.27 1.51 -13.90
C ILE A 139 -8.25 1.10 -12.43
N PHE A 140 -9.42 0.77 -11.88
CA PHE A 140 -9.52 0.34 -10.49
C PHE A 140 -8.89 -1.02 -10.23
N TRP A 141 -9.13 -2.00 -11.11
CA TRP A 141 -8.45 -3.29 -11.03
C TRP A 141 -6.94 -3.15 -11.17
N LEU A 142 -6.48 -2.32 -12.12
CA LEU A 142 -5.06 -2.03 -12.28
C LEU A 142 -4.46 -1.43 -11.00
N ARG A 143 -5.14 -0.44 -10.39
CA ARG A 143 -4.72 0.15 -9.12
C ARG A 143 -4.66 -0.90 -8.00
N GLY A 144 -5.67 -1.76 -7.91
CA GLY A 144 -5.70 -2.85 -6.93
C GLY A 144 -4.57 -3.87 -7.13
N LEU A 145 -4.25 -4.19 -8.38
CA LEU A 145 -3.13 -5.06 -8.74
C LEU A 145 -1.79 -4.42 -8.34
N ILE A 146 -1.56 -3.16 -8.69
CA ILE A 146 -0.31 -2.44 -8.36
C ILE A 146 -0.14 -2.34 -6.84
N PHE A 147 -1.22 -2.05 -6.10
CA PHE A 147 -1.18 -1.99 -4.64
C PHE A 147 -0.76 -3.33 -4.03
N LYS A 148 -1.34 -4.42 -4.52
CA LYS A 148 -1.01 -5.79 -4.11
C LYS A 148 0.44 -6.16 -4.45
N SER A 149 0.90 -5.83 -5.66
CA SER A 149 2.29 -6.03 -6.06
C SER A 149 3.27 -5.25 -5.20
N ALA A 150 2.94 -4.01 -4.82
CA ALA A 150 3.76 -3.20 -3.93
C ALA A 150 3.93 -3.85 -2.53
N LEU A 151 2.87 -4.46 -2.00
CA LEU A 151 2.96 -5.22 -0.74
C LEU A 151 3.91 -6.42 -0.87
N VAL A 152 3.86 -7.13 -1.99
CA VAL A 152 4.77 -8.28 -2.25
C VAL A 152 6.21 -7.83 -2.37
N ILE A 153 6.47 -6.76 -3.11
CA ILE A 153 7.82 -6.18 -3.22
C ILE A 153 8.32 -5.70 -1.85
N GLY A 154 7.46 -5.07 -1.03
CA GLY A 154 7.81 -4.71 0.34
C GLY A 154 8.22 -5.90 1.21
N MET A 155 7.51 -7.04 1.08
CA MET A 155 7.88 -8.28 1.77
C MET A 155 9.23 -8.83 1.27
N ILE A 156 9.44 -8.89 -0.05
CA ILE A 156 10.70 -9.35 -0.64
C ILE A 156 11.87 -8.48 -0.18
N LEU A 157 11.71 -7.16 -0.24
CA LEU A 157 12.71 -6.19 0.19
C LEU A 157 13.06 -6.39 1.67
N SER A 158 12.06 -6.56 2.53
CA SER A 158 12.27 -6.79 3.96
C SER A 158 13.01 -8.11 4.24
N ILE A 159 12.70 -9.18 3.51
CA ILE A 159 13.40 -10.46 3.60
C ILE A 159 14.85 -10.32 3.11
N LEU A 160 15.06 -9.64 1.98
CA LEU A 160 16.40 -9.40 1.42
C LEU A 160 17.28 -8.60 2.38
N ILE A 161 16.74 -7.59 3.05
CA ILE A 161 17.46 -6.83 4.08
C ILE A 161 17.86 -7.76 5.23
N ALA A 162 16.93 -8.57 5.75
CA ALA A 162 17.25 -9.49 6.84
C ALA A 162 18.32 -10.53 6.47
N VAL A 163 18.23 -11.09 5.26
CA VAL A 163 19.25 -12.02 4.72
C VAL A 163 20.59 -11.30 4.54
N GLY A 164 20.57 -10.08 3.99
CA GLY A 164 21.75 -9.24 3.80
C GLY A 164 22.52 -9.01 5.10
N THR A 165 21.81 -8.62 6.16
CA THR A 165 22.41 -8.39 7.47
C THR A 165 22.94 -9.67 8.11
N ILE A 166 22.19 -10.79 8.08
CA ILE A 166 22.63 -12.05 8.72
C ILE A 166 23.91 -12.60 8.08
N TYR A 167 23.97 -12.63 6.75
CA TYR A 167 25.04 -13.34 6.04
C TYR A 167 26.23 -12.44 5.69
N PHE A 168 26.03 -11.13 5.59
CA PHE A 168 27.04 -10.21 5.08
C PHE A 168 27.31 -9.00 5.99
N GLY A 169 26.57 -8.85 7.10
CA GLY A 169 26.75 -7.73 8.03
C GLY A 169 26.48 -6.35 7.40
N ILE A 170 25.60 -6.31 6.38
CA ILE A 170 25.10 -5.09 5.74
C ILE A 170 24.15 -4.35 6.69
#